data_AF-A0A957PIJ8-F1
#
_entry.id   AF-A0A957PIJ8-F1
#
_cell.length_a   1.000
_cell.length_b   1.000
_cell.length_c   1.000
_cell.angle_alpha   90.00
_cell.angle_beta   90.00
_cell.angle_gamma   90.00
#
_symmetry.space_group_name_H-M   'P 1'
#
loop_
_entity.id
_entity.type
_entity.pdbx_description
1 polymer ?
#
loop_
_entity_poly.entity_id
_entity_poly.type
_entity_poly.pdbx_seq_one_letter_code
_entity_poly.pdbx_strand_id
1 'polypeptide(L)'
;PVLATAADAELACIYDTVGGNPLAIRLVVGQVHVHSLQHIVRNLRQVKGESTENLYAYIYRQAWESLDELGKRILLAMPLVPPAGDDLEFIAAMSEIDIDELARGLNQLVARNLVDARGGLNQRRYSIHGLTRTFLHQQVLVWMQ
;
A
#
# COMPACT_ATOMS: atom_id res chain seq x y z
N PRO A 1 9.26 13.41 -7.93
CA PRO A 1 9.37 13.00 -6.50
C PRO A 1 10.85 12.81 -6.16
N VAL A 2 11.28 13.02 -4.90
CA VAL A 2 12.69 12.97 -4.47
C VAL A 2 13.42 11.70 -4.91
N LEU A 3 12.74 10.55 -4.93
CA LEU A 3 13.31 9.28 -5.38
C LEU A 3 13.61 9.22 -6.88
N ALA A 4 12.87 9.95 -7.72
CA ALA A 4 13.08 9.94 -9.17
C ALA A 4 14.34 10.71 -9.61
N THR A 5 14.90 11.52 -8.72
CA THR A 5 16.11 12.30 -8.95
C THR A 5 17.30 11.80 -8.11
N ALA A 6 17.10 10.76 -7.30
CA ALA A 6 18.15 10.14 -6.49
C ALA A 6 19.09 9.30 -7.37
N ALA A 7 20.35 9.18 -6.98
CA ALA A 7 21.28 8.32 -7.69
C ALA A 7 20.95 6.84 -7.45
N ASP A 8 21.19 5.97 -8.44
CA ASP A 8 20.95 4.53 -8.33
C ASP A 8 21.64 3.90 -7.11
N ALA A 9 22.84 4.40 -6.76
CA ALA A 9 23.59 3.97 -5.58
C ALA A 9 22.84 4.23 -4.26
N GLU A 10 22.05 5.31 -4.19
CA GLU A 10 21.24 5.63 -3.02
C GLU A 10 19.99 4.72 -2.93
N LEU A 11 19.48 4.27 -4.07
CA LEU A 11 18.30 3.42 -4.17
C LEU A 11 18.62 1.92 -4.06
N ALA A 12 19.86 1.50 -4.33
CA ALA A 12 20.31 0.11 -4.25
C ALA A 12 19.98 -0.54 -2.89
N CYS A 13 20.01 0.24 -1.81
CA CYS A 13 19.68 -0.25 -0.47
C CYS A 13 18.23 -0.78 -0.34
N ILE A 14 17.29 -0.32 -1.18
CA ILE A 14 15.92 -0.84 -1.22
C ILE A 14 15.96 -2.27 -1.76
N TYR A 15 16.58 -2.45 -2.94
CA TYR A 15 16.70 -3.75 -3.62
C TYR A 15 17.38 -4.77 -2.71
N ASP A 16 18.51 -4.38 -2.12
CA ASP A 16 19.27 -5.24 -1.20
C ASP A 16 18.46 -5.65 0.02
N THR A 17 17.51 -4.82 0.46
CA THR A 17 16.73 -5.07 1.68
C THR A 17 15.53 -5.97 1.42
N VAL A 18 14.82 -5.79 0.29
CA VAL A 18 13.56 -6.49 0.02
C VAL A 18 13.64 -7.59 -1.06
N GLY A 19 14.82 -7.83 -1.64
CA GLY A 19 15.08 -9.00 -2.48
C GLY A 19 14.44 -8.96 -3.86
N GLY A 20 14.41 -7.79 -4.51
CA GLY A 20 13.94 -7.65 -5.89
C GLY A 20 12.44 -7.86 -6.12
N ASN A 21 11.64 -8.16 -5.08
CA ASN A 21 10.19 -8.29 -5.23
C ASN A 21 9.57 -6.94 -5.62
N PRO A 22 8.91 -6.83 -6.80
CA PRO A 22 8.41 -5.54 -7.29
C PRO A 22 7.37 -4.87 -6.37
N LEU A 23 6.55 -5.65 -5.66
CA LEU A 23 5.59 -5.08 -4.73
C LEU A 23 6.27 -4.57 -3.46
N ALA A 24 7.24 -5.31 -2.92
CA ALA A 24 7.99 -4.86 -1.75
C ALA A 24 8.69 -3.52 -2.02
N ILE A 25 9.29 -3.40 -3.21
CA ILE A 25 9.91 -2.15 -3.67
C ILE A 25 8.86 -1.03 -3.73
N ARG A 26 7.69 -1.28 -4.34
CA ARG A 26 6.61 -0.27 -4.42
C ARG A 26 6.12 0.17 -3.04
N LEU A 27 5.96 -0.74 -2.08
CA LEU A 27 5.53 -0.40 -0.73
C LEU A 27 6.57 0.45 0.01
N VAL A 28 7.86 0.11 -0.10
CA VAL A 28 8.95 0.92 0.45
C VAL A 28 8.96 2.32 -0.16
N VAL A 29 8.83 2.43 -1.49
CA VAL A 29 8.71 3.71 -2.19
C VAL A 29 7.49 4.50 -1.71
N GLY A 30 6.37 3.84 -1.45
CA GLY A 30 5.15 4.46 -0.90
C GLY A 30 5.40 5.07 0.48
N GLN A 31 6.14 4.37 1.36
CA GLN A 31 6.46 4.85 2.70
C GLN A 31 7.44 6.03 2.74
N VAL A 32 8.26 6.22 1.71
CA VAL A 32 9.20 7.37 1.64
C VAL A 32 8.48 8.73 1.61
N HIS A 33 7.19 8.75 1.26
CA HIS A 33 6.37 9.96 1.36
C HIS A 33 6.16 10.44 2.81
N VAL A 34 6.37 9.55 3.79
CA VAL A 34 6.12 9.82 5.22
C VAL A 34 7.41 9.73 6.04
N HIS A 35 8.27 8.76 5.75
CA HIS A 35 9.51 8.51 6.49
C HIS A 35 10.74 8.63 5.60
N SER A 36 11.91 8.92 6.16
CA SER A 36 13.15 8.91 5.38
C SER A 36 13.50 7.49 4.94
N LEU A 37 14.12 7.37 3.76
CA LEU A 37 14.55 6.07 3.22
C LEU A 37 15.45 5.30 4.20
N GLN A 38 16.38 6.00 4.87
CA GLN A 38 17.27 5.40 5.85
C GLN A 38 16.53 4.84 7.06
N HIS A 39 15.47 5.50 7.53
CA HIS A 39 14.65 5.01 8.63
C HIS A 39 13.94 3.70 8.23
N ILE A 40 13.33 3.68 7.05
CA ILE A 40 12.65 2.49 6.52
C ILE A 40 13.62 1.31 6.37
N VAL A 41 14.76 1.52 5.70
CA VAL A 41 15.77 0.48 5.48
C VAL A 41 16.33 -0.07 6.79
N ARG A 42 16.58 0.79 7.78
CA ARG A 42 17.08 0.36 9.09
C ARG A 42 16.09 -0.57 9.78
N ASN A 43 14.80 -0.21 9.79
CA ASN A 43 13.76 -1.02 10.40
C ASN A 43 13.60 -2.37 9.68
N LEU A 44 13.59 -2.37 8.34
CA LEU A 44 13.47 -3.60 7.56
C LEU A 44 14.66 -4.54 7.76
N ARG A 45 15.88 -4.01 7.91
CA ARG A 45 17.08 -4.82 8.20
C ARG A 45 17.02 -5.53 9.56
N GLN A 46 16.29 -4.98 10.54
CA GLN A 46 16.11 -5.65 11.84
C GLN A 46 15.24 -6.90 11.70
N VAL A 47 14.31 -6.93 10.74
CA VAL A 47 13.39 -8.05 10.48
C VAL A 47 13.91 -8.98 9.37
N LYS A 48 14.88 -8.55 8.56
CA LYS A 48 15.45 -9.31 7.42
C LYS A 48 16.10 -10.65 7.83
N GLY A 49 16.44 -10.85 9.11
CA GLY A 49 16.91 -12.14 9.62
C GLY A 49 15.80 -13.18 9.84
N GLU A 50 14.54 -12.78 9.72
CA GLU A 50 13.36 -13.62 9.88
C GLU A 50 12.81 -14.09 8.52
N SER A 51 11.69 -14.83 8.51
CA SER A 51 11.08 -15.30 7.26
C SER A 51 10.64 -14.14 6.37
N THR A 52 10.62 -14.37 5.05
CA THR A 52 10.08 -13.42 4.06
C THR A 52 8.66 -12.96 4.40
N GLU A 53 7.85 -13.81 5.01
CA GLU A 53 6.49 -13.49 5.49
C GLU A 53 6.52 -12.43 6.59
N ASN A 54 7.46 -12.51 7.53
CA ASN A 54 7.61 -11.52 8.60
C ASN A 54 8.02 -10.15 8.06
N LEU A 55 8.86 -10.11 7.02
CA LEU A 55 9.22 -8.87 6.34
C LEU A 55 7.98 -8.20 5.71
N TYR A 56 7.14 -8.94 4.98
CA TYR A 56 5.92 -8.38 4.40
C TYR A 56 4.91 -7.97 5.47
N ALA A 57 4.73 -8.79 6.51
CA ALA A 57 3.88 -8.44 7.63
C ALA A 57 4.31 -7.13 8.28
N TYR A 58 5.61 -6.92 8.49
CA TYR A 58 6.15 -5.68 9.02
C TYR A 58 5.87 -4.47 8.09
N ILE A 59 6.17 -4.59 6.79
CA ILE A 59 5.94 -3.51 5.81
C ILE A 59 4.46 -3.10 5.79
N TYR A 60 3.57 -4.07 5.71
CA TYR A 60 2.13 -3.80 5.66
C TYR A 60 1.59 -3.27 6.97
N ARG A 61 2.08 -3.76 8.12
CA ARG A 61 1.72 -3.22 9.43
C ARG A 61 2.10 -1.75 9.55
N GLN A 62 3.33 -1.38 9.18
CA GLN A 62 3.76 0.01 9.20
C GLN A 62 2.93 0.88 8.25
N ALA A 63 2.63 0.36 7.05
CA ALA A 63 1.75 1.07 6.12
C ALA A 63 0.35 1.28 6.70
N TRP A 64 -0.24 0.27 7.32
CA TRP A 64 -1.54 0.32 7.99
C TRP A 64 -1.58 1.31 9.16
N GLU A 65 -0.60 1.25 10.07
CA GLU A 65 -0.52 2.12 11.24
C GLU A 65 -0.35 3.61 10.85
N SER A 66 0.21 3.89 9.67
CA SER A 66 0.37 5.24 9.15
C SER A 66 -0.89 5.85 8.53
N LEU A 67 -1.96 5.06 8.31
CA LEU A 67 -3.20 5.53 7.69
C LEU A 67 -4.07 6.26 8.72
N ASP A 68 -4.80 7.26 8.24
CA ASP A 68 -5.93 7.84 8.97
C ASP A 68 -7.13 6.88 8.95
N GLU A 69 -8.16 7.19 9.73
CA GLU A 69 -9.34 6.33 9.85
C GLU A 69 -10.10 6.18 8.53
N LEU A 70 -10.14 7.23 7.70
CA LEU A 70 -10.73 7.15 6.37
C LEU A 70 -9.95 6.19 5.47
N GLY A 71 -8.62 6.30 5.43
CA GLY A 71 -7.74 5.42 4.66
C GLY A 71 -7.85 3.96 5.09
N LYS A 72 -7.93 3.69 6.40
CA LYS A 72 -8.18 2.34 6.94
C LYS A 72 -9.53 1.78 6.49
N ARG A 73 -10.61 2.56 6.63
CA ARG A 73 -11.96 2.17 6.20
C ARG A 73 -12.01 1.84 4.70
N ILE A 74 -11.45 2.70 3.86
CA ILE A 74 -11.40 2.47 2.40
C ILE A 74 -10.59 1.21 2.10
N LEU A 75 -9.40 1.06 2.70
CA LEU A 75 -8.55 -0.09 2.44
C LEU A 75 -9.21 -1.41 2.88
N LEU A 76 -9.98 -1.40 3.96
CA LEU A 76 -10.78 -2.55 4.42
C LEU A 76 -11.94 -2.92 3.49
N ALA A 77 -12.46 -1.96 2.71
CA ALA A 77 -13.50 -2.22 1.72
C ALA A 77 -12.94 -2.80 0.41
N MET A 78 -11.67 -2.55 0.09
CA MET A 78 -11.05 -2.99 -1.16
C MET A 78 -11.05 -4.52 -1.44
N PRO A 79 -11.07 -5.43 -0.44
CA PRO A 79 -11.31 -6.85 -0.69
C PRO A 79 -12.65 -7.16 -1.35
N LEU A 80 -13.66 -6.30 -1.23
CA LEU A 80 -14.95 -6.46 -1.92
C LEU A 80 -14.85 -6.13 -3.43
N VAL A 81 -13.83 -5.38 -3.82
CA VAL A 81 -13.61 -4.98 -5.22
C VAL A 81 -13.00 -6.15 -6.00
N PRO A 82 -13.48 -6.43 -7.24
CA PRO A 82 -12.91 -7.47 -8.09
C PRO A 82 -11.40 -7.31 -8.28
N PRO A 83 -10.63 -8.39 -8.50
CA PRO A 83 -9.19 -8.30 -8.76
C PRO A 83 -8.81 -7.41 -9.95
N ALA A 84 -9.69 -7.32 -10.96
CA ALA A 84 -9.53 -6.40 -12.10
C ALA A 84 -9.72 -4.91 -11.74
N GLY A 85 -10.23 -4.63 -10.54
CA GLY A 85 -10.61 -3.31 -10.04
C GLY A 85 -11.98 -2.87 -10.53
N ASP A 86 -12.51 -1.80 -9.93
CA ASP A 86 -13.77 -1.16 -10.35
C ASP A 86 -13.73 0.36 -10.18
N ASP A 87 -14.77 1.04 -10.65
CA ASP A 87 -14.88 2.50 -10.60
C ASP A 87 -15.22 3.05 -9.20
N LEU A 88 -15.24 4.37 -9.10
CA LEU A 88 -15.44 5.07 -7.83
C LEU A 88 -16.85 4.85 -7.29
N GLU A 89 -17.84 4.84 -8.18
CA GLU A 89 -19.25 4.64 -7.91
C GLU A 89 -19.53 3.26 -7.31
N PHE A 90 -18.93 2.21 -7.87
CA PHE A 90 -19.01 0.85 -7.33
C PHE A 90 -18.46 0.79 -5.90
N ILE A 91 -17.29 1.38 -5.67
CA ILE A 91 -16.62 1.33 -4.36
C ILE A 91 -17.40 2.14 -3.33
N ALA A 92 -17.92 3.31 -3.70
CA ALA A 92 -18.77 4.13 -2.82
C ALA A 92 -20.02 3.35 -2.39
N ALA A 93 -20.70 2.71 -3.34
CA ALA A 93 -21.89 1.90 -3.05
C ALA A 93 -21.59 0.72 -2.11
N MET A 94 -20.46 0.03 -2.28
CA MET A 94 -20.10 -1.14 -1.46
C MET A 94 -19.57 -0.77 -0.07
N SER A 95 -18.96 0.39 0.07
CA SER A 95 -18.31 0.85 1.31
C SER A 95 -19.21 1.75 2.17
N GLU A 96 -20.30 2.26 1.61
CA GLU A 96 -21.15 3.30 2.21
C GLU A 96 -20.34 4.56 2.61
N ILE A 97 -19.31 4.87 1.83
CA ILE A 97 -18.49 6.09 1.99
C ILE A 97 -18.96 7.10 0.95
N ASP A 98 -19.09 8.36 1.38
CA ASP A 98 -19.37 9.47 0.48
C ASP A 98 -18.35 9.53 -0.67
N ILE A 99 -18.82 9.82 -1.88
CA ILE A 99 -18.01 9.71 -3.09
C ILE A 99 -16.83 10.69 -3.10
N ASP A 100 -16.99 11.88 -2.53
CA ASP A 100 -15.92 12.90 -2.45
C ASP A 100 -14.89 12.55 -1.37
N GLU A 101 -15.34 11.97 -0.25
CA GLU A 101 -14.44 11.42 0.77
C GLU A 101 -13.63 10.24 0.22
N LEU A 102 -14.30 9.33 -0.50
CA LEU A 102 -13.68 8.17 -1.11
C LEU A 102 -12.63 8.57 -2.15
N ALA A 103 -12.93 9.54 -3.02
CA ALA A 103 -11.99 10.04 -4.01
C ALA A 103 -10.71 10.58 -3.34
N ARG A 104 -10.86 11.38 -2.27
CA ARG A 104 -9.71 11.90 -1.50
C ARG A 104 -8.91 10.80 -0.83
N GLY A 105 -9.57 9.84 -0.19
CA GLY A 105 -8.89 8.74 0.49
C GLY A 105 -8.19 7.77 -0.47
N LEU A 106 -8.82 7.46 -1.61
CA LEU A 106 -8.19 6.65 -2.66
C LEU A 106 -6.93 7.32 -3.23
N ASN A 107 -6.94 8.64 -3.43
CA ASN A 107 -5.74 9.35 -3.86
C ASN A 107 -4.57 9.18 -2.87
N GLN A 108 -4.84 9.18 -1.56
CA GLN A 108 -3.81 8.92 -0.55
C GLN A 108 -3.30 7.46 -0.61
N LEU A 109 -4.22 6.50 -0.73
CA LEU A 109 -3.86 5.08 -0.81
C LEU A 109 -3.06 4.75 -2.08
N VAL A 110 -3.40 5.39 -3.21
CA VAL A 110 -2.66 5.28 -4.47
C VAL A 110 -1.26 5.87 -4.34
N ALA A 111 -1.13 7.07 -3.75
CA ALA A 111 0.18 7.68 -3.51
C ALA A 111 1.09 6.82 -2.60
N ARG A 112 0.49 6.04 -1.70
CA ARG A 112 1.20 5.11 -0.81
C ARG A 112 1.40 3.71 -1.41
N ASN A 113 1.02 3.49 -2.67
CA ASN A 113 1.08 2.20 -3.36
C ASN A 113 0.31 1.06 -2.65
N LEU A 114 -0.74 1.40 -1.89
CA LEU A 114 -1.65 0.43 -1.25
C LEU A 114 -2.85 0.09 -2.14
N VAL A 115 -3.19 0.98 -3.07
CA VAL A 115 -4.22 0.78 -4.10
C VAL A 115 -3.61 1.09 -5.46
N ASP A 116 -3.86 0.24 -6.45
CA ASP A 116 -3.52 0.49 -7.85
C ASP A 116 -4.66 1.24 -8.52
N ALA A 117 -4.35 2.36 -9.17
CA ALA A 117 -5.28 3.07 -10.07
C ALA A 117 -4.87 2.83 -11.53
N ARG A 118 -5.79 2.30 -12.34
CA ARG A 118 -5.59 2.01 -13.77
C ARG A 118 -6.67 2.72 -14.60
N GLY A 119 -6.48 2.77 -15.92
CA GLY A 119 -7.42 3.39 -16.85
C GLY A 119 -6.94 4.71 -17.44
N GLY A 120 -7.82 5.38 -18.18
CA GLY A 120 -7.52 6.57 -18.99
C GLY A 120 -8.13 7.85 -18.41
N LEU A 121 -8.19 8.89 -19.25
CA LEU A 121 -8.71 10.21 -18.86
C LEU A 121 -10.17 10.16 -18.35
N ASN A 122 -11.00 9.31 -18.96
CA ASN A 122 -12.44 9.26 -18.71
C ASN A 122 -12.88 8.03 -17.90
N GLN A 123 -11.96 7.14 -17.54
CA GLN A 123 -12.29 5.93 -16.80
C GLN A 123 -11.13 5.55 -15.88
N ARG A 124 -11.42 5.43 -14.60
CA ARG A 124 -10.49 4.94 -13.59
C ARG A 124 -11.03 3.67 -12.96
N ARG A 125 -10.14 2.71 -12.73
CA ARG A 125 -10.42 1.50 -11.96
C ARG A 125 -9.43 1.38 -10.82
N TYR A 126 -9.91 1.06 -9.64
CA TYR A 126 -9.11 0.90 -8.43
C TYR A 126 -9.10 -0.56 -8.01
N SER A 127 -7.93 -1.07 -7.66
CA SER A 127 -7.75 -2.46 -7.22
C SER A 127 -6.66 -2.55 -6.14
N ILE A 128 -6.63 -3.66 -5.40
CA ILE A 128 -5.51 -3.98 -4.51
C ILE A 128 -4.73 -5.18 -5.04
N HIS A 129 -3.44 -5.21 -4.77
CA HIS A 129 -2.59 -6.34 -5.13
C HIS A 129 -2.94 -7.58 -4.28
N GLY A 130 -2.69 -8.79 -4.82
CA GLY A 130 -2.99 -10.05 -4.13
C GLY A 130 -2.38 -10.16 -2.73
N LEU A 131 -1.11 -9.78 -2.57
CA LEU A 131 -0.46 -9.74 -1.25
C LEU A 131 -1.10 -8.73 -0.28
N THR A 132 -1.60 -7.58 -0.76
CA THR A 132 -2.30 -6.59 0.07
C THR A 132 -3.62 -7.18 0.56
N ARG A 133 -4.34 -7.88 -0.32
CA ARG A 133 -5.55 -8.63 0.01
C ARG A 133 -5.27 -9.72 1.05
N THR A 134 -4.22 -10.51 0.86
CA THR A 134 -3.79 -11.54 1.83
C THR A 134 -3.50 -10.93 3.20
N PHE A 135 -2.76 -9.82 3.25
CA PHE A 135 -2.49 -9.09 4.49
C PHE A 135 -3.78 -8.66 5.21
N LEU A 136 -4.72 -8.05 4.49
CA LEU A 136 -5.98 -7.60 5.07
C LEU A 136 -6.79 -8.76 5.66
N HIS A 137 -6.88 -9.89 4.95
CA HIS A 137 -7.62 -11.06 5.43
C HIS A 137 -6.95 -11.77 6.61
N GLN A 138 -5.63 -11.92 6.58
CA GLN A 138 -4.93 -12.77 7.55
C GLN A 138 -4.49 -12.04 8.81
N GLN A 139 -4.31 -10.72 8.75
CA GLN A 139 -3.76 -9.95 9.87
C GLN A 139 -4.77 -8.92 10.37
N VAL A 140 -5.19 -8.00 9.51
CA VAL A 140 -6.01 -6.86 9.95
C VAL A 140 -7.38 -7.30 10.44
N LEU A 141 -8.10 -8.14 9.68
CA LEU A 141 -9.41 -8.63 10.11
C LEU A 141 -9.34 -9.51 11.37
N VAL A 142 -8.20 -10.16 11.63
CA VAL A 142 -7.97 -10.94 12.85
C VAL A 142 -7.72 -10.02 14.05
N TRP A 143 -7.01 -8.89 13.88
CA TRP A 143 -6.75 -7.93 14.96
C TRP A 143 -8.00 -7.15 15.41
N MET A 144 -9.04 -7.11 14.58
CA MET A 144 -10.29 -6.40 14.86
C MET A 144 -11.34 -7.26 15.59
N GLN A 145 -11.04 -8.54 15.85
CA GLN A 145 -11.87 -9.45 16.65
C GLN A 145 -11.39 -9.48 18.11
#